data_AF-A0A5A7N1Y5-F1
#
_entry.id   AF-A0A5A7N1Y5-F1
#
_cell.length_a   1.000
_cell.length_b   1.000
_cell.length_c   1.000
_cell.angle_alpha   90.00
_cell.angle_beta   90.00
_cell.angle_gamma   90.00
#
_symmetry.space_group_name_H-M   'P 1'
#
loop_
_entity.id
_entity.type
_entity.pdbx_description
1 polymer ?
#
loop_
_entity_poly.entity_id
_entity_poly.type
_entity_poly.pdbx_seq_one_letter_code
_entity_poly.pdbx_strand_id
1 'polypeptide(L)'
;MTYRVDQQARQLKAIDDALVDITGKLGGVGGDPAADIAAIQQDVRGLSDKVDRLMAQLNETDRAVATIMRRLDMIETATVGAVKEAAAARDLVNRVEGVKAAQEGYELEAGPGQSYAIHLASYQNPAAAKEGWEVLKGQYPAVLEHLSPRLDPLRLDQAGGQFLRLIAGPFADIPPAREACENLRQQGAFCQLSLFRGEGL
;
A
#
# COMPACT_ATOMS: atom_id res chain seq x y z
N MET A 1 -68.13 -56.28 -63.12
CA MET A 1 -67.03 -56.44 -62.14
C MET A 1 -65.79 -55.62 -62.51
N THR A 2 -65.54 -55.37 -63.81
CA THR A 2 -64.42 -54.57 -64.35
C THR A 2 -64.43 -53.08 -63.98
N TYR A 3 -65.59 -52.42 -63.96
CA TYR A 3 -65.70 -50.97 -63.69
C TYR A 3 -65.15 -50.54 -62.31
N ARG A 4 -65.32 -51.37 -61.27
CA ARG A 4 -64.87 -51.07 -59.90
C ARG A 4 -63.35 -51.20 -59.75
N VAL A 5 -62.73 -52.12 -60.50
CA VAL A 5 -61.28 -52.33 -60.51
C VAL A 5 -60.58 -51.16 -61.20
N ASP A 6 -61.12 -50.67 -62.32
CA ASP A 6 -60.58 -49.50 -63.02
C ASP A 6 -60.68 -48.21 -62.19
N GLN A 7 -61.73 -48.09 -61.38
CA GLN A 7 -61.90 -46.96 -60.46
C GLN A 7 -60.87 -46.99 -59.33
N GLN A 8 -60.60 -48.17 -58.74
CA GLN A 8 -59.57 -48.32 -57.70
C GLN A 8 -58.16 -48.06 -58.26
N ALA A 9 -57.85 -48.52 -59.47
CA ALA A 9 -56.55 -48.29 -60.09
C ALA A 9 -56.26 -46.80 -60.34
N ARG A 10 -57.27 -46.05 -60.82
CA ARG A 10 -57.16 -44.59 -60.98
C ARG A 10 -56.99 -43.87 -59.64
N GLN A 11 -57.67 -44.33 -58.60
CA GLN A 11 -57.59 -43.74 -57.27
C GLN A 11 -56.22 -43.98 -56.62
N LEU A 12 -55.64 -45.18 -56.78
CA LEU A 12 -54.27 -45.48 -56.35
C LEU A 12 -53.24 -44.62 -57.07
N LYS A 13 -53.37 -44.45 -58.39
CA LYS A 13 -52.48 -43.58 -59.15
C LYS A 13 -52.57 -42.12 -58.71
N ALA A 14 -53.77 -41.62 -58.43
CA ALA A 14 -53.96 -40.26 -57.95
C ALA A 14 -53.34 -40.03 -56.55
N ILE A 15 -53.35 -41.05 -55.69
CA ILE A 15 -52.67 -41.02 -54.39
C ILE A 15 -51.15 -40.99 -54.58
N ASP A 16 -50.62 -41.80 -55.50
CA ASP A 16 -49.18 -41.84 -55.81
C ASP A 16 -48.70 -40.50 -56.39
N ASP A 17 -49.42 -39.96 -57.36
CA ASP A 17 -49.15 -38.64 -57.95
C ASP A 17 -49.18 -37.53 -56.86
N ALA A 18 -50.12 -37.62 -55.90
CA ALA A 18 -50.22 -36.68 -54.79
C ALA A 18 -49.08 -36.82 -53.77
N LEU A 19 -48.59 -38.04 -53.51
CA LEU A 19 -47.44 -38.28 -52.64
C LEU A 19 -46.15 -37.71 -53.26
N VAL A 20 -45.98 -37.86 -54.57
CA VAL A 20 -44.86 -37.27 -55.32
C VAL A 20 -44.92 -35.74 -55.28
N ASP A 21 -46.11 -35.15 -55.47
CA ASP A 21 -46.32 -33.70 -55.40
C ASP A 21 -46.11 -33.14 -53.99
N ILE A 22 -46.58 -33.82 -52.95
CA ILE A 22 -46.30 -33.44 -51.55
C ILE A 22 -44.79 -33.48 -51.28
N THR A 23 -44.09 -34.51 -51.78
CA THR A 23 -42.64 -34.62 -51.63
C THR A 23 -41.90 -33.49 -52.36
N GLY A 24 -42.39 -33.06 -53.53
CA GLY A 24 -41.86 -31.89 -54.25
C GLY A 24 -42.19 -30.56 -53.59
N LYS A 25 -43.39 -30.41 -53.01
CA LYS A 25 -43.87 -29.19 -52.34
C LYS A 25 -43.31 -28.99 -50.94
N LEU A 26 -42.85 -30.05 -50.29
CA LEU A 26 -41.98 -29.96 -49.11
C LEU A 26 -40.60 -29.35 -49.44
N GLY A 27 -40.33 -29.03 -50.72
CA GLY A 27 -39.68 -27.80 -51.14
C GLY A 27 -38.61 -27.26 -50.18
N GLY A 28 -37.39 -27.82 -50.26
CA GLY A 28 -36.20 -27.07 -49.90
C GLY A 28 -35.56 -27.39 -48.55
N VAL A 29 -35.04 -28.60 -48.41
CA VAL A 29 -33.58 -28.76 -48.39
C VAL A 29 -33.28 -29.78 -49.47
N GLY A 30 -32.81 -29.32 -50.64
CA GLY A 30 -32.46 -30.18 -51.77
C GLY A 30 -31.13 -30.91 -51.52
N GLY A 31 -31.03 -31.59 -50.39
CA GLY A 31 -29.90 -32.40 -49.96
C GLY A 31 -30.38 -33.79 -49.56
N ASP A 32 -29.52 -34.79 -49.74
CA ASP A 32 -29.71 -36.11 -49.15
C ASP A 32 -29.80 -35.94 -47.62
N PRO A 33 -30.95 -36.23 -46.97
CA PRO A 33 -31.09 -36.06 -45.52
C PRO A 33 -30.02 -36.84 -44.73
N ALA A 34 -29.51 -37.95 -45.29
CA ALA A 34 -28.41 -38.68 -44.70
C ALA A 34 -27.10 -37.87 -44.75
N ALA A 35 -26.86 -37.12 -45.84
CA ALA A 35 -25.71 -36.24 -45.98
C ALA A 35 -25.78 -35.03 -45.02
N ASP A 36 -26.97 -34.43 -44.85
CA ASP A 36 -27.16 -33.32 -43.92
C ASP A 36 -26.97 -33.75 -42.45
N ILE A 37 -27.51 -34.91 -42.08
CA ILE A 37 -27.28 -35.51 -40.74
C ILE A 37 -25.80 -35.80 -40.53
N ALA A 38 -25.10 -36.32 -41.54
CA ALA A 38 -23.66 -36.59 -41.46
C ALA A 38 -22.84 -35.30 -41.29
N ALA A 39 -23.22 -34.21 -41.97
CA ALA A 39 -22.58 -32.90 -41.83
C ALA A 39 -22.77 -32.33 -40.41
N ILE A 40 -24.00 -32.38 -39.88
CA ILE A 40 -24.29 -31.94 -38.50
C ILE A 40 -23.48 -32.77 -37.48
N GLN A 41 -23.38 -34.08 -37.67
CA GLN A 41 -22.56 -34.94 -36.80
C GLN A 41 -21.06 -34.62 -36.88
N GLN A 42 -20.57 -34.17 -38.03
CA GLN A 42 -19.20 -33.70 -38.17
C GLN A 42 -18.98 -32.37 -37.44
N ASP A 43 -19.93 -31.43 -37.55
CA ASP A 43 -19.86 -30.14 -36.87
C ASP A 43 -19.93 -30.29 -35.35
N VAL A 44 -20.80 -31.15 -34.83
CA VAL A 44 -20.90 -31.45 -33.39
C VAL A 44 -19.58 -32.02 -32.86
N ARG A 45 -18.94 -32.93 -33.60
CA ARG A 45 -17.61 -33.44 -33.24
C ARG A 45 -16.56 -32.34 -33.24
N GLY A 46 -16.53 -31.52 -34.30
CA GLY A 46 -15.60 -30.39 -34.39
C GLY A 46 -15.79 -29.35 -33.28
N LEU A 47 -17.02 -29.12 -32.84
CA LEU A 47 -17.33 -28.25 -31.71
C LEU A 47 -16.91 -28.89 -30.37
N SER A 48 -17.15 -30.19 -30.18
CA SER A 48 -16.68 -30.93 -28.99
C SER A 48 -15.17 -30.82 -28.85
N ASP A 49 -14.42 -31.04 -29.93
CA ASP A 49 -12.95 -30.92 -29.92
C ASP A 49 -12.49 -29.49 -29.58
N LYS A 50 -13.24 -28.47 -29.99
CA LYS A 50 -12.95 -27.07 -29.62
C LYS A 50 -13.19 -26.83 -28.14
N VAL A 51 -14.28 -27.37 -27.57
CA VAL A 51 -14.59 -27.27 -26.14
C VAL A 51 -13.48 -27.93 -25.32
N ASP A 52 -13.04 -29.13 -25.69
CA ASP A 52 -11.97 -29.84 -24.99
C ASP A 52 -10.65 -29.06 -25.01
N ARG A 53 -10.30 -28.47 -26.15
CA ARG A 53 -9.12 -27.58 -26.26
C ARG A 53 -9.22 -26.34 -25.38
N LEU A 54 -10.39 -25.69 -25.36
CA LEU A 54 -10.61 -24.51 -24.51
C LEU A 54 -10.53 -24.86 -23.03
N MET A 55 -11.10 -26.01 -22.63
CA MET A 55 -11.00 -26.50 -21.25
C MET A 55 -9.54 -26.79 -20.85
N ALA A 56 -8.74 -27.37 -21.74
CA ALA A 56 -7.31 -27.55 -21.50
C ALA A 56 -6.56 -26.22 -21.35
N GLN A 57 -6.86 -25.22 -22.18
CA GLN A 57 -6.27 -23.88 -22.10
C GLN A 57 -6.65 -23.13 -20.82
N LEU A 58 -7.90 -23.24 -20.36
CA LEU A 58 -8.36 -22.67 -19.10
C LEU A 58 -7.59 -23.27 -17.92
N ASN A 59 -7.48 -24.61 -17.86
CA ASN A 59 -6.72 -25.29 -16.81
C ASN A 59 -5.23 -24.88 -16.79
N GLU A 60 -4.63 -24.66 -17.94
CA GLU A 60 -3.24 -24.18 -18.03
C GLU A 60 -3.10 -22.74 -17.53
N THR A 61 -4.08 -21.89 -17.86
CA THR A 61 -4.12 -20.50 -17.39
C THR A 61 -4.30 -20.45 -15.87
N ASP A 62 -5.16 -21.29 -15.30
CA ASP A 62 -5.34 -21.38 -13.84
C ASP A 62 -4.04 -21.77 -13.13
N ARG A 63 -3.27 -22.72 -13.69
CA ARG A 63 -1.96 -23.10 -13.16
C ARG A 63 -0.93 -21.97 -13.25
N ALA A 64 -0.94 -21.23 -14.36
CA ALA A 64 -0.07 -20.08 -14.56
C ALA A 64 -0.40 -18.97 -13.56
N VAL A 65 -1.69 -18.64 -13.37
CA VAL A 65 -2.17 -17.65 -12.40
C VAL A 65 -1.78 -18.05 -10.98
N ALA A 66 -2.00 -19.30 -10.58
CA ALA A 66 -1.60 -19.80 -9.25
C ALA A 66 -0.08 -19.70 -9.02
N THR A 67 0.73 -19.86 -10.07
CA THR A 67 2.19 -19.71 -10.00
C THR A 67 2.60 -18.25 -9.89
N ILE A 68 1.96 -17.36 -10.64
CA ILE A 68 2.20 -15.91 -10.55
C ILE A 68 1.81 -15.40 -9.17
N MET A 69 0.64 -15.77 -8.64
CA MET A 69 0.19 -15.36 -7.31
C MET A 69 1.18 -15.76 -6.22
N ARG A 70 1.71 -17.00 -6.24
CA ARG A 70 2.75 -17.44 -5.30
C ARG A 70 4.04 -16.62 -5.42
N ARG A 71 4.44 -16.23 -6.64
CA ARG A 71 5.64 -15.39 -6.84
C ARG A 71 5.42 -13.98 -6.35
N LEU A 72 4.23 -13.41 -6.54
CA LEU A 72 3.87 -12.09 -6.03
C LEU A 72 3.91 -12.08 -4.49
N ASP A 73 3.36 -13.10 -3.84
CA ASP A 73 3.41 -13.24 -2.38
C ASP A 73 4.85 -13.32 -1.83
N MET A 74 5.72 -14.07 -2.51
CA MET A 74 7.15 -14.11 -2.15
C MET A 74 7.83 -12.75 -2.31
N ILE A 75 7.52 -12.02 -3.39
CA ILE A 75 8.09 -10.67 -3.62
C ILE A 75 7.57 -9.70 -2.57
N GLU A 76 6.28 -9.73 -2.24
CA GLU A 76 5.68 -8.90 -1.20
C GLU A 76 6.34 -9.18 0.15
N THR A 77 6.45 -10.45 0.53
CA THR A 77 7.10 -10.85 1.79
C THR A 77 8.55 -10.39 1.84
N ALA A 78 9.32 -10.59 0.76
CA ALA A 78 10.73 -10.18 0.70
C ALA A 78 10.90 -8.65 0.74
N THR A 79 10.08 -7.91 0.00
CA THR A 79 10.13 -6.43 -0.04
C THR A 79 9.74 -5.82 1.30
N VAL A 80 8.68 -6.34 1.95
CA VAL A 80 8.28 -5.92 3.30
C VAL A 80 9.38 -6.23 4.32
N GLY A 81 10.02 -7.40 4.22
CA GLY A 81 11.16 -7.77 5.06
C GLY A 81 12.32 -6.78 4.94
N ALA A 82 12.76 -6.50 3.70
CA ALA A 82 13.86 -5.57 3.44
C ALA A 82 13.57 -4.14 3.94
N VAL A 83 12.33 -3.65 3.79
CA VAL A 83 11.94 -2.33 4.30
C VAL A 83 11.98 -2.29 5.83
N LYS A 84 11.53 -3.35 6.52
CA LYS A 84 11.59 -3.44 7.98
C LYS A 84 13.03 -3.47 8.49
N GLU A 85 13.91 -4.22 7.84
CA GLU A 85 15.34 -4.26 8.19
C GLU A 85 16.01 -2.90 8.00
N ALA A 86 15.73 -2.23 6.87
CA ALA A 86 16.24 -0.88 6.62
C ALA A 86 15.72 0.13 7.66
N ALA A 87 14.45 0.03 8.07
CA ALA A 87 13.88 0.87 9.12
C ALA A 87 14.54 0.61 10.48
N ALA A 88 14.79 -0.64 10.84
CA ALA A 88 15.48 -1.00 12.08
C ALA A 88 16.94 -0.52 12.09
N ALA A 89 17.65 -0.64 10.96
CA ALA A 89 19.01 -0.11 10.83
C ALA A 89 19.04 1.42 11.00
N ARG A 90 18.10 2.14 10.38
CA ARG A 90 17.94 3.59 10.57
C ARG A 90 17.67 3.92 12.03
N ASP A 91 16.72 3.26 12.68
CA ASP A 91 16.40 3.47 14.10
C ASP A 91 17.62 3.27 15.02
N LEU A 92 18.48 2.28 14.74
CA LEU A 92 19.74 2.12 15.47
C LEU A 92 20.69 3.30 15.27
N VAL A 93 20.87 3.77 14.03
CA VAL A 93 21.70 4.95 13.73
C VAL A 93 21.12 6.20 14.40
N ASN A 94 19.80 6.38 14.39
CA ASN A 94 19.11 7.47 15.09
C ASN A 94 19.44 7.49 16.58
N ARG A 95 19.41 6.32 17.24
CA ARG A 95 19.75 6.22 18.66
C ARG A 95 21.20 6.62 18.92
N VAL A 96 22.14 6.18 18.09
CA VAL A 96 23.57 6.50 18.26
C VAL A 96 23.81 8.01 18.08
N GLU A 97 23.30 8.59 16.99
CA GLU A 97 23.42 10.03 16.73
C GLU A 97 22.72 10.87 17.81
N GLY A 98 21.56 10.41 18.30
CA GLY A 98 20.85 11.03 19.41
C GLY A 98 21.64 11.02 20.72
N VAL A 99 22.33 9.91 21.03
CA VAL A 99 23.22 9.81 22.21
C VAL A 99 24.40 10.77 22.07
N LYS A 100 25.00 10.86 20.89
CA LYS A 100 26.11 11.79 20.63
C LYS A 100 25.67 13.25 20.80
N ALA A 101 24.57 13.64 20.16
CA ALA A 101 24.02 14.99 20.31
C ALA A 101 23.64 15.32 21.76
N ALA A 102 23.20 14.30 22.52
CA ALA A 102 22.95 14.43 23.94
C ALA A 102 24.23 14.69 24.75
N GLN A 103 25.31 13.95 24.50
CA GLN A 103 26.60 14.11 25.17
C GLN A 103 27.20 15.51 24.96
N GLU A 104 27.15 16.02 23.73
CA GLU A 104 27.60 17.38 23.39
C GLU A 104 26.86 18.46 24.20
N GLY A 105 25.58 18.22 24.54
CA GLY A 105 24.80 19.11 25.40
C GLY A 105 25.18 19.05 26.89
N TYR A 106 25.88 18.01 27.37
CA TYR A 106 26.35 17.94 28.76
C TYR A 106 27.74 18.59 28.94
N GLU A 107 28.58 18.53 27.92
CA GLU A 107 29.98 19.00 27.90
C GLU A 107 30.12 20.46 27.42
N LEU A 108 29.03 21.23 27.45
CA LEU A 108 29.03 22.60 26.95
C LEU A 108 30.05 23.48 27.71
N GLU A 109 31.08 23.95 27.01
CA GLU A 109 32.13 24.83 27.56
C GLU A 109 31.72 26.31 27.50
N ALA A 110 32.18 27.10 28.49
CA ALA A 110 31.89 28.52 28.53
C ALA A 110 32.67 29.29 27.46
N GLY A 111 31.97 30.06 26.61
CA GLY A 111 32.58 30.94 25.62
C GLY A 111 32.20 32.42 25.85
N PRO A 112 33.12 33.38 25.59
CA PRO A 112 32.81 34.80 25.70
C PRO A 112 31.73 35.23 24.71
N GLY A 113 30.77 36.04 25.18
CA GLY A 113 29.68 36.59 24.36
C GLY A 113 28.58 35.61 23.97
N GLN A 114 28.57 34.41 24.57
CA GLN A 114 27.51 33.42 24.35
C GLN A 114 26.37 33.60 25.35
N SER A 115 25.14 33.28 24.93
CA SER A 115 24.01 33.08 25.82
C SER A 115 23.64 31.61 25.84
N TYR A 116 23.24 31.12 26.99
CA TYR A 116 22.97 29.71 27.24
C TYR A 116 21.47 29.45 27.37
N ALA A 117 21.08 28.21 27.14
CA ALA A 117 19.71 27.75 27.22
C ALA A 117 19.67 26.34 27.81
N ILE A 118 18.45 25.88 28.09
CA ILE A 118 18.15 24.49 28.39
C ILE A 118 17.36 23.87 27.25
N HIS A 119 17.77 22.70 26.77
CA HIS A 119 17.06 21.90 25.78
C HIS A 119 16.04 21.01 26.49
N LEU A 120 14.76 21.15 26.11
CA LEU A 120 13.63 20.53 26.79
C LEU A 120 13.03 19.35 26.02
N ALA A 121 13.04 19.40 24.69
CA ALA A 121 12.53 18.34 23.81
C ALA A 121 12.91 18.59 22.35
N SER A 122 12.86 17.56 21.52
CA SER A 122 13.03 17.66 20.06
C SER A 122 11.72 17.31 19.34
N TYR A 123 11.33 18.12 18.37
CA TYR A 123 10.13 17.93 17.56
C TYR A 123 10.47 17.87 16.07
N GLN A 124 9.59 17.28 15.26
CA GLN A 124 9.75 17.26 13.80
C GLN A 124 9.16 18.50 13.11
N ASN A 125 8.26 19.22 13.78
CA ASN A 125 7.61 20.38 13.21
C ASN A 125 7.34 21.48 14.26
N PRO A 126 7.23 22.76 13.84
CA PRO A 126 7.05 23.88 14.77
C PRO A 126 5.73 23.84 15.56
N ALA A 127 4.65 23.34 14.97
CA ALA A 127 3.33 23.29 15.64
C ALA A 127 3.36 22.37 16.87
N ALA A 128 3.93 21.18 16.72
CA ALA A 128 4.12 20.25 17.84
C ALA A 128 5.05 20.83 18.91
N ALA A 129 6.08 21.59 18.51
CA ALA A 129 6.96 22.25 19.47
C ALA A 129 6.24 23.35 20.26
N LYS A 130 5.31 24.08 19.62
CA LYS A 130 4.46 25.08 20.27
C LYS A 130 3.54 24.45 21.30
N GLU A 131 2.84 23.39 20.93
CA GLU A 131 1.98 22.64 21.86
C GLU A 131 2.80 22.07 23.03
N GLY A 132 3.96 21.49 22.72
CA GLY A 132 4.87 20.96 23.72
C GLY A 132 5.40 22.02 24.70
N TRP A 133 5.67 23.24 24.21
CA TRP A 133 6.08 24.35 25.07
C TRP A 133 4.99 24.73 26.07
N GLU A 134 3.74 24.85 25.64
CA GLU A 134 2.62 25.19 26.55
C GLU A 134 2.44 24.12 27.63
N VAL A 135 2.56 22.84 27.27
CA VAL A 135 2.52 21.72 28.23
C VAL A 135 3.67 21.82 29.24
N LEU A 136 4.90 22.00 28.76
CA LEU A 136 6.08 22.10 29.63
C LEU A 136 5.99 23.32 30.55
N LYS A 137 5.60 24.49 30.03
CA LYS A 137 5.44 25.72 30.79
C LYS A 137 4.36 25.57 31.87
N GLY A 138 3.26 24.87 31.58
CA GLY A 138 2.22 24.57 32.55
C GLY A 138 2.66 23.58 33.63
N GLN A 139 3.52 22.61 33.29
CA GLN A 139 4.04 21.61 34.24
C GLN A 139 5.15 22.16 35.14
N TYR A 140 6.03 23.01 34.60
CA TYR A 140 7.22 23.52 35.28
C TYR A 140 7.29 25.06 35.31
N PRO A 141 6.22 25.77 35.77
CA PRO A 141 6.15 27.22 35.68
C PRO A 141 7.28 27.90 36.48
N ALA A 142 7.63 27.35 37.64
CA ALA A 142 8.69 27.89 38.50
C ALA A 142 10.07 28.01 37.81
N VAL A 143 10.32 27.17 36.80
CA VAL A 143 11.58 27.20 36.02
C VAL A 143 11.38 27.93 34.69
N LEU A 144 10.24 27.74 34.03
CA LEU A 144 10.05 28.11 32.62
C LEU A 144 9.30 29.43 32.40
N GLU A 145 8.61 29.97 33.39
CA GLU A 145 7.72 31.14 33.21
C GLU A 145 8.46 32.39 32.71
N HIS A 146 9.70 32.57 33.13
CA HIS A 146 10.54 33.72 32.76
C HIS A 146 11.49 33.44 31.60
N LEU A 147 11.44 32.24 31.02
CA LEU A 147 12.28 31.87 29.89
C LEU A 147 11.53 32.07 28.57
N SER A 148 12.26 32.49 27.56
CA SER A 148 11.79 32.57 26.18
C SER A 148 12.12 31.27 25.44
N PRO A 149 11.14 30.63 24.80
CA PRO A 149 11.37 29.46 23.97
C PRO A 149 12.00 29.84 22.62
N ARG A 150 12.86 28.97 22.10
CA ARG A 150 13.37 29.00 20.72
C ARG A 150 13.42 27.61 20.11
N LEU A 151 13.42 27.58 18.79
CA LEU A 151 13.60 26.38 17.97
C LEU A 151 14.98 26.40 17.32
N ASP A 152 15.85 25.51 17.77
CA ASP A 152 17.17 25.31 17.19
C ASP A 152 17.18 24.09 16.25
N PRO A 153 17.39 24.28 14.93
CA PRO A 153 17.39 23.18 13.99
C PRO A 153 18.58 22.24 14.22
N LEU A 154 18.30 20.95 14.17
CA LEU A 154 19.29 19.87 14.20
C LEU A 154 19.02 18.95 13.00
N ARG A 155 20.01 18.79 12.13
CA ARG A 155 19.93 17.84 11.03
C ARG A 155 20.68 16.58 11.38
N LEU A 156 19.96 15.46 11.37
CA LEU A 156 20.49 14.14 11.59
C LEU A 156 20.36 13.37 10.26
N ASP A 157 21.27 13.63 9.32
CA ASP A 157 21.20 13.16 7.92
C ASP A 157 21.15 11.62 7.82
N GLN A 158 21.95 10.95 8.65
CA GLN A 158 21.95 9.48 8.73
C GLN A 158 20.81 8.95 9.61
N ALA A 159 20.09 9.86 10.28
CA ALA A 159 19.29 9.57 11.46
C ALA A 159 17.85 10.13 11.44
N GLY A 160 17.24 10.22 10.25
CA GLY A 160 15.80 10.53 10.12
C GLY A 160 15.45 11.98 9.79
N GLY A 161 16.43 12.81 9.44
CA GLY A 161 16.20 14.10 8.81
C GLY A 161 16.27 15.28 9.78
N GLN A 162 15.39 16.28 9.58
CA GLN A 162 15.43 17.55 10.29
C GLN A 162 14.56 17.51 11.55
N PHE A 163 15.16 17.90 12.68
CA PHE A 163 14.52 18.09 13.97
C PHE A 163 14.65 19.54 14.42
N LEU A 164 13.78 19.93 15.35
CA LEU A 164 13.74 21.23 15.99
C LEU A 164 13.87 21.02 17.49
N ARG A 165 15.00 21.43 18.06
CA ARG A 165 15.22 21.43 19.50
C ARG A 165 14.46 22.60 20.11
N LEU A 166 13.48 22.30 20.95
CA LEU A 166 12.85 23.28 21.81
C LEU A 166 13.80 23.60 22.96
N ILE A 167 14.33 24.82 22.95
CA ILE A 167 15.23 25.34 23.97
C ILE A 167 14.59 26.53 24.71
N ALA A 168 14.98 26.78 25.95
CA ALA A 168 14.49 27.91 26.74
C ALA A 168 15.64 28.69 27.40
N GLY A 169 15.59 30.02 27.33
CA GLY A 169 16.62 30.93 27.84
C GLY A 169 16.21 32.40 27.70
N PRO A 170 17.14 33.37 27.63
CA PRO A 170 18.58 33.21 27.77
C PRO A 170 19.04 33.13 29.23
N PHE A 171 20.10 32.37 29.46
CA PHE A 171 20.95 32.46 30.64
C PHE A 171 22.25 33.15 30.27
N ALA A 172 22.76 34.01 31.14
CA ALA A 172 24.03 34.72 30.92
C ALA A 172 25.23 33.76 31.04
N ASP A 173 25.13 32.77 31.92
CA ASP A 173 26.21 31.82 32.23
C ASP A 173 25.68 30.38 32.34
N ILE A 174 26.60 29.41 32.33
CA ILE A 174 26.29 27.98 32.46
C ILE A 174 25.72 27.60 33.84
N PRO A 175 26.24 28.06 34.99
CA PRO A 175 25.72 27.64 36.30
C PRO A 175 24.21 27.81 36.50
N PRO A 176 23.58 28.98 36.20
CA PRO A 176 22.13 29.12 36.35
C PRO A 176 21.33 28.25 35.36
N ALA A 177 21.84 28.06 34.13
CA ALA A 177 21.21 27.12 33.18
C ALA A 177 21.27 25.67 33.70
N ARG A 178 22.39 25.29 34.32
CA ARG A 178 22.60 23.96 34.90
C ARG A 178 21.67 23.71 36.07
N GLU A 179 21.56 24.67 36.99
CA GLU A 179 20.64 24.59 38.13
C GLU A 179 19.18 24.44 37.67
N ALA A 180 18.73 25.27 36.72
CA ALA A 180 17.41 25.15 36.12
C ALA A 180 17.18 23.76 35.50
N CYS A 181 18.19 23.24 34.81
CA CYS A 181 18.14 21.93 34.17
C CYS A 181 18.09 20.78 35.17
N GLU A 182 18.86 20.86 36.26
CA GLU A 182 18.85 19.88 37.34
C GLU A 182 17.52 19.86 38.07
N ASN A 183 16.91 21.03 38.32
CA ASN A 183 15.58 21.14 38.90
C ASN A 183 14.52 20.41 38.05
N LEU A 184 14.53 20.63 36.74
CA LEU A 184 13.65 19.90 35.82
C LEU A 184 13.87 18.38 35.86
N ARG A 185 15.13 17.92 35.85
CA ARG A 185 15.46 16.49 35.93
C ARG A 185 15.02 15.85 37.24
N GLN A 186 15.15 16.55 38.37
CA GLN A 186 14.69 16.07 39.67
C GLN A 186 13.18 15.86 39.71
N GLN A 187 12.43 16.62 38.89
CA GLN A 187 10.99 16.45 38.71
C GLN A 187 10.63 15.42 37.62
N GLY A 188 11.62 14.75 37.03
CA GLY A 188 11.44 13.71 36.01
C GLY A 188 11.39 14.21 34.57
N ALA A 189 11.61 15.49 34.31
CA ALA A 189 11.66 16.03 32.96
C ALA A 189 13.01 15.75 32.29
N PHE A 190 13.01 15.59 30.97
CA PHE A 190 14.24 15.68 30.20
C PHE A 190 14.75 17.12 30.23
N CYS A 191 16.06 17.28 30.37
CA CYS A 191 16.71 18.55 30.14
C CYS A 191 18.19 18.34 29.79
N GLN A 192 18.78 19.20 28.95
CA GLN A 192 20.23 19.31 28.70
C GLN A 192 20.67 20.78 28.55
N LEU A 193 21.96 21.08 28.73
CA LEU A 193 22.46 22.42 28.42
C LEU A 193 22.50 22.63 26.90
N SER A 194 22.35 23.88 26.48
CA SER A 194 22.41 24.28 25.09
C SER A 194 22.86 25.74 24.97
N LEU A 195 23.11 26.17 23.74
CA LEU A 195 23.27 27.59 23.42
C LEU A 195 21.91 28.19 23.12
N PHE A 196 21.67 29.42 23.57
CA PHE A 196 20.45 30.16 23.23
C PHE A 196 20.52 30.69 21.80
N ARG A 197 20.15 29.85 20.85
CA ARG A 197 20.20 30.10 19.41
C ARG A 197 18.90 29.69 18.71
N GLY A 198 18.86 29.82 17.40
CA GLY A 198 17.67 29.50 16.61
C GLY A 198 16.59 30.59 16.67
N GLU A 199 15.41 30.25 16.16
CA GLU A 199 14.30 31.17 15.94
C GLU A 199 13.35 31.20 17.14
N GLY A 200 12.69 32.33 17.40
CA GLY A 200 11.64 32.40 18.42
C GLY A 200 10.44 31.53 18.05
N LEU A 201 9.84 30.89 19.06
CA LEU A 201 8.64 30.05 18.91
C LEU A 201 7.36 30.86 18.71
#